data_AF-A0A6G0IQE6-F1
#
_entry.id   AF-A0A6G0IQE6-F1
#
_cell.length_a   1.000
_cell.length_b   1.000
_cell.length_c   1.000
_cell.angle_alpha   90.00
_cell.angle_beta   90.00
_cell.angle_gamma   90.00
#
_symmetry.space_group_name_H-M   'P 1'
#
loop_
_entity.id
_entity.type
_entity.pdbx_description
1 polymer ?
#
loop_
_entity_poly.entity_id
_entity_poly.type
_entity_poly.pdbx_seq_one_letter_code
_entity_poly.pdbx_strand_id
1 'polypeptide(L)'
;MPGQPGHSQDIKPFAQPPYTTLPAPVPAPISYEPLPPPRPAAIAAPVWQDRTIASAKLRLLEYSAFLETQRDRETYKHLFVHIGPSNPGYNDPVLESIDVRQIYDKFSEKKGGLKELYEKGPHNAFFLVKFWADLSSDIEEGSGVFYGVSSQYSGTENITISVSTKVCSFGKQVVEKVETEYAHMEGGKYVFRIHRSPMCEYMINFIHKLKHLPEKYMMNSVLENFTILQVVSNRETQETLLCIAFVFEVSTSEHGAQYHVYRLVND
;
A
#
# COMPACT_ATOMS: atom_id res chain seq x y z
N MET A 1 -49.97 19.58 66.57
CA MET A 1 -51.15 19.90 65.75
C MET A 1 -51.12 19.04 64.48
N PRO A 2 -52.30 18.63 63.96
CA PRO A 2 -52.64 17.30 63.38
C PRO A 2 -52.36 17.21 61.85
N GLY A 3 -52.51 16.08 61.12
CA GLY A 3 -53.11 14.77 61.40
C GLY A 3 -52.98 13.74 60.23
N GLN A 4 -53.44 12.52 60.52
CA GLN A 4 -53.66 11.28 59.70
C GLN A 4 -54.60 11.47 58.48
N PRO A 5 -54.95 10.44 57.63
CA PRO A 5 -54.91 8.96 57.77
C PRO A 5 -54.35 8.21 56.52
N GLY A 6 -54.22 6.89 56.36
CA GLY A 6 -54.61 5.64 57.05
C GLY A 6 -54.55 4.46 56.05
N HIS A 7 -54.73 3.22 56.56
CA HIS A 7 -54.78 1.88 55.92
C HIS A 7 -53.45 1.13 55.73
N SER A 8 -53.33 -0.18 55.95
CA SER A 8 -54.02 -1.21 56.77
C SER A 8 -53.16 -2.49 56.61
N GLN A 9 -52.91 -3.22 57.71
CA GLN A 9 -52.85 -4.71 57.88
C GLN A 9 -52.23 -5.58 56.76
N ASP A 10 -51.50 -6.68 56.94
CA ASP A 10 -51.07 -7.58 58.01
C ASP A 10 -50.30 -8.69 57.24
N ILE A 11 -49.22 -9.31 57.76
CA ILE A 11 -48.87 -10.73 57.49
C ILE A 11 -47.96 -11.23 58.63
N LYS A 12 -48.37 -12.37 59.19
CA LYS A 12 -47.87 -13.09 60.37
C LYS A 12 -46.54 -13.85 60.14
N PRO A 13 -45.83 -14.21 61.23
CA PRO A 13 -44.55 -14.91 61.19
C PRO A 13 -44.67 -16.41 60.86
N PHE A 14 -43.65 -16.95 60.20
CA PHE A 14 -43.53 -18.36 59.83
C PHE A 14 -43.30 -19.27 61.04
N ALA A 15 -44.08 -20.35 61.12
CA ALA A 15 -43.90 -21.45 62.05
C ALA A 15 -43.14 -22.61 61.37
N GLN A 16 -42.18 -23.22 62.07
CA GLN A 16 -41.58 -24.52 61.72
C GLN A 16 -42.40 -25.67 62.30
N PRO A 17 -42.42 -26.84 61.64
CA PRO A 17 -42.06 -28.10 62.32
C PRO A 17 -41.32 -29.10 61.38
N PRO A 18 -41.12 -30.40 61.71
CA PRO A 18 -39.90 -30.95 62.31
C PRO A 18 -39.15 -31.97 61.41
N TYR A 19 -37.95 -32.37 61.83
CA TYR A 19 -37.09 -33.42 61.23
C TYR A 19 -37.69 -34.83 61.30
N THR A 20 -37.71 -35.61 60.19
CA THR A 20 -37.22 -37.02 60.13
C THR A 20 -37.11 -37.60 58.69
N THR A 21 -35.89 -38.04 58.34
CA THR A 21 -35.44 -39.24 57.58
C THR A 21 -36.11 -39.72 56.28
N LEU A 22 -35.33 -39.83 55.19
CA LEU A 22 -35.17 -40.97 54.24
C LEU A 22 -34.00 -40.67 53.24
N PRO A 23 -33.37 -41.67 52.57
CA PRO A 23 -31.97 -41.66 52.11
C PRO A 23 -31.75 -41.00 50.74
N ALA A 24 -30.52 -40.48 50.54
CA ALA A 24 -30.08 -39.78 49.33
C ALA A 24 -29.94 -40.70 48.09
N PRO A 25 -30.42 -40.29 46.90
CA PRO A 25 -30.07 -40.91 45.63
C PRO A 25 -28.78 -40.31 45.04
N VAL A 26 -28.00 -41.20 44.42
CA VAL A 26 -26.66 -41.06 43.82
C VAL A 26 -26.67 -40.13 42.59
N PRO A 27 -25.57 -39.41 42.24
CA PRO A 27 -25.56 -38.53 41.08
C PRO A 27 -25.65 -39.29 39.75
N ALA A 28 -26.39 -38.74 38.79
CA ALA A 28 -26.44 -39.24 37.41
C ALA A 28 -25.09 -38.97 36.68
N PRO A 29 -24.67 -39.84 35.74
CA PRO A 29 -23.40 -39.70 35.05
C PRO A 29 -23.40 -38.53 34.06
N ILE A 30 -22.25 -37.86 33.98
CA ILE A 30 -21.99 -36.70 33.10
C ILE A 30 -22.10 -37.17 31.64
N SER A 31 -23.07 -36.64 30.90
CA SER A 31 -23.13 -36.76 29.45
C SER A 31 -22.07 -35.85 28.84
N TYR A 32 -21.06 -36.43 28.18
CA TYR A 32 -20.11 -35.68 27.37
C TYR A 32 -20.80 -35.27 26.07
N GLU A 33 -21.37 -34.06 26.04
CA GLU A 33 -21.71 -33.42 24.79
C GLU A 33 -20.41 -32.93 24.14
N PRO A 34 -20.05 -33.38 22.92
CA PRO A 34 -18.84 -32.91 22.27
C PRO A 34 -18.99 -31.41 21.99
N LEU A 35 -18.06 -30.62 22.51
CA LEU A 35 -17.94 -29.20 22.20
C LEU A 35 -17.99 -29.03 20.67
N PRO A 36 -18.73 -28.04 20.15
CA PRO A 36 -18.74 -27.77 18.73
C PRO A 36 -17.29 -27.54 18.27
N PRO A 37 -16.88 -28.09 17.11
CA PRO A 37 -15.52 -27.92 16.63
C PRO A 37 -15.20 -26.42 16.59
N PRO A 38 -13.98 -26.01 16.98
CA PRO A 38 -13.60 -24.62 16.89
C PRO A 38 -13.86 -24.17 15.47
N ARG A 39 -14.63 -23.09 15.31
CA ARG A 39 -14.83 -22.41 14.03
C ARG A 39 -13.44 -22.30 13.39
N PRO A 40 -13.23 -22.74 12.13
CA PRO A 40 -11.95 -22.50 11.49
C PRO A 40 -11.69 -21.02 11.64
N ALA A 41 -10.54 -20.66 12.24
CA ALA A 41 -10.12 -19.28 12.31
C ALA A 41 -10.30 -18.74 10.90
N ALA A 42 -11.23 -17.79 10.71
CA ALA A 42 -11.29 -17.05 9.47
C ALA A 42 -9.85 -16.61 9.26
N ILE A 43 -9.20 -17.12 8.20
CA ILE A 43 -7.82 -16.78 7.90
C ILE A 43 -7.85 -15.27 7.79
N ALA A 44 -7.41 -14.59 8.85
CA ALA A 44 -7.48 -13.15 8.89
C ALA A 44 -6.65 -12.70 7.70
N ALA A 45 -7.26 -11.90 6.82
CA ALA A 45 -6.56 -11.35 5.67
C ALA A 45 -5.21 -10.81 6.18
N PRO A 46 -4.10 -11.09 5.48
CA PRO A 46 -2.80 -10.66 5.96
C PRO A 46 -2.79 -9.16 6.27
N VAL A 47 -2.12 -8.76 7.35
CA VAL A 47 -2.18 -7.37 7.89
C VAL A 47 -1.87 -6.30 6.85
N TRP A 48 -1.05 -6.65 5.85
CA TRP A 48 -0.64 -5.75 4.79
C TRP A 48 -1.68 -5.53 3.70
N GLN A 49 -2.69 -6.39 3.61
CA GLN A 49 -3.79 -6.27 2.66
C GLN A 49 -4.65 -5.06 3.03
N ASP A 50 -4.95 -4.21 2.04
CA ASP A 50 -5.65 -2.92 2.20
C ASP A 50 -4.92 -1.83 3.01
N ARG A 51 -3.69 -2.09 3.46
CA ARG A 51 -2.86 -1.12 4.22
C ARG A 51 -1.57 -0.72 3.52
N THR A 52 -1.17 -1.50 2.52
CA THR A 52 0.05 -1.27 1.74
C THR A 52 -0.23 -1.51 0.27
N ILE A 53 0.73 -1.19 -0.58
CA ILE A 53 0.64 -1.44 -2.02
C ILE A 53 0.84 -2.95 -2.26
N ALA A 54 -0.26 -3.69 -2.17
CA ALA A 54 -0.28 -5.14 -2.25
C ALA A 54 -1.55 -5.64 -2.93
N SER A 55 -1.38 -6.50 -3.94
CA SER A 55 -2.44 -7.35 -4.47
C SER A 55 -2.45 -8.70 -3.76
N ALA A 56 -3.27 -9.64 -4.24
CA ALA A 56 -3.30 -11.01 -3.74
C ALA A 56 -1.98 -11.77 -3.99
N LYS A 57 -1.24 -11.46 -5.06
CA LYS A 57 -0.07 -12.22 -5.52
C LYS A 57 1.26 -11.48 -5.36
N LEU A 58 1.23 -10.15 -5.26
CA LEU A 58 2.43 -9.33 -5.24
C LEU A 58 2.28 -8.10 -4.34
N ARG A 59 3.32 -7.79 -3.57
CA ARG A 59 3.43 -6.62 -2.70
C ARG A 59 4.68 -5.84 -3.04
N LEU A 60 4.55 -4.52 -3.17
CA LEU A 60 5.70 -3.62 -3.23
C LEU A 60 6.32 -3.50 -1.83
N LEU A 61 7.61 -3.78 -1.71
CA LEU A 61 8.38 -3.66 -0.47
C LEU A 61 9.11 -2.34 -0.39
N GLU A 62 9.76 -1.94 -1.49
CA GLU A 62 10.55 -0.72 -1.55
C GLU A 62 10.47 -0.14 -2.96
N TYR A 63 10.41 1.18 -3.05
CA TYR A 63 10.59 1.93 -4.29
C TYR A 63 11.42 3.17 -4.00
N SER A 64 12.47 3.41 -4.76
CA SER A 64 13.25 4.65 -4.65
C SER A 64 13.69 5.14 -6.01
N ALA A 65 13.61 6.45 -6.22
CA ALA A 65 14.26 7.14 -7.32
C ALA A 65 15.28 8.10 -6.73
N PHE A 66 16.52 8.03 -7.20
CA PHE A 66 17.63 8.65 -6.51
C PHE A 66 18.71 9.17 -7.43
N LEU A 67 19.49 10.09 -6.87
CA LEU A 67 20.73 10.58 -7.39
C LEU A 67 21.87 10.06 -6.52
N GLU A 68 22.89 9.51 -7.14
CA GLU A 68 24.10 9.12 -6.45
C GLU A 68 25.31 9.82 -7.05
N THR A 69 26.25 10.19 -6.18
CA THR A 69 27.51 10.79 -6.60
C THR A 69 28.61 10.14 -5.81
N GLN A 70 29.67 9.77 -6.53
CA GLN A 70 30.87 9.26 -5.91
C GLN A 70 31.83 10.42 -5.68
N ARG A 71 32.05 10.79 -4.42
CA ARG A 71 33.05 11.79 -4.04
C ARG A 71 34.11 11.09 -3.19
N ASP A 72 35.33 11.03 -3.72
CA ASP A 72 36.46 10.31 -3.11
C ASP A 72 36.16 8.82 -2.84
N ARG A 73 36.01 8.43 -1.57
CA ARG A 73 35.69 7.07 -1.10
C ARG A 73 34.26 6.91 -0.58
N GLU A 74 33.47 7.97 -0.57
CA GLU A 74 32.11 7.96 -0.04
C GLU A 74 31.09 8.13 -1.18
N THR A 75 30.01 7.33 -1.10
CA THR A 75 28.88 7.43 -2.02
C THR A 75 27.80 8.25 -1.34
N TYR A 76 27.53 9.44 -1.86
CA TYR A 76 26.40 10.24 -1.42
C TYR A 76 25.16 9.86 -2.23
N LYS A 77 24.01 9.69 -1.56
CA LYS A 77 22.74 9.32 -2.17
C LYS A 77 21.64 10.28 -1.76
N HIS A 78 21.08 11.00 -2.73
CA HIS A 78 19.87 11.81 -2.57
C HIS A 78 18.65 11.04 -3.06
N LEU A 79 17.59 10.99 -2.27
CA LEU A 79 16.34 10.32 -2.64
C LEU A 79 15.34 11.37 -3.14
N PHE A 80 15.04 11.38 -4.44
CA PHE A 80 13.98 12.22 -4.98
C PHE A 80 12.62 11.77 -4.45
N VAL A 81 12.39 10.46 -4.46
CA VAL A 81 11.22 9.82 -3.86
C VAL A 81 11.63 8.51 -3.20
N HIS A 82 10.94 8.14 -2.13
CA HIS A 82 11.20 6.91 -1.41
C HIS A 82 9.92 6.36 -0.76
N ILE A 83 9.62 5.11 -1.07
CA ILE A 83 8.70 4.24 -0.33
C ILE A 83 9.58 3.20 0.34
N GLY A 84 9.73 3.30 1.65
CA GLY A 84 10.51 2.36 2.45
C GLY A 84 9.73 1.10 2.84
N PRO A 85 10.43 0.07 3.36
CA PRO A 85 9.78 -1.12 3.89
C PRO A 85 8.81 -0.75 5.02
N SER A 86 7.56 -1.17 4.88
CA SER A 86 6.51 -0.98 5.87
C SER A 86 6.18 -2.30 6.58
N ASN A 87 6.04 -2.25 7.90
CA ASN A 87 5.54 -3.36 8.72
C ASN A 87 4.17 -2.97 9.28
N PRO A 88 3.10 -3.01 8.46
CA PRO A 88 1.79 -2.55 8.89
C PRO A 88 1.27 -3.42 10.04
N GLY A 89 0.69 -2.78 11.04
CA GLY A 89 -0.04 -3.39 12.14
C GLY A 89 -1.54 -3.42 11.88
N TYR A 90 -2.27 -4.27 12.62
CA TYR A 90 -3.74 -4.36 12.50
C TYR A 90 -4.45 -3.05 12.89
N ASN A 91 -3.80 -2.17 13.63
CA ASN A 91 -4.34 -0.89 14.09
C ASN A 91 -4.05 0.27 13.13
N ASP A 92 -3.23 0.06 12.09
CA ASP A 92 -2.97 1.12 11.11
C ASP A 92 -4.28 1.47 10.38
N PRO A 93 -4.41 2.67 9.79
CA PRO A 93 -5.54 2.98 8.94
C PRO A 93 -5.51 2.15 7.65
N VAL A 94 -6.69 1.91 7.06
CA VAL A 94 -6.76 1.35 5.71
C VAL A 94 -6.44 2.46 4.70
N LEU A 95 -6.00 2.07 3.51
CA LEU A 95 -5.77 3.02 2.43
C LEU A 95 -7.08 3.70 2.03
N GLU A 96 -7.02 5.02 1.87
CA GLU A 96 -8.12 5.79 1.31
C GLU A 96 -8.37 5.38 -0.14
N SER A 97 -9.61 5.48 -0.59
CA SER A 97 -10.00 5.15 -1.95
C SER A 97 -10.20 6.41 -2.78
N ILE A 98 -9.75 6.38 -4.03
CA ILE A 98 -10.04 7.40 -5.03
C ILE A 98 -10.65 6.75 -6.27
N ASP A 99 -11.66 7.41 -6.82
CA ASP A 99 -12.29 6.97 -8.06
C ASP A 99 -11.29 7.10 -9.22
N VAL A 100 -11.01 5.98 -9.86
CA VAL A 100 -10.07 5.85 -10.99
C VAL A 100 -10.44 6.77 -12.16
N ARG A 101 -11.71 7.11 -12.33
CA ARG A 101 -12.18 8.00 -13.40
C ARG A 101 -11.63 9.42 -13.26
N GLN A 102 -11.26 9.84 -12.04
CA GLN A 102 -10.69 11.17 -11.78
C GLN A 102 -9.27 11.34 -12.32
N ILE A 103 -8.58 10.25 -12.66
CA ILE A 103 -7.19 10.30 -13.11
C ILE A 103 -6.99 9.76 -14.54
N TYR A 104 -8.05 9.34 -15.23
CA TYR A 104 -7.92 8.76 -16.58
C TYR A 104 -7.30 9.74 -17.58
N ASP A 105 -7.59 11.03 -17.49
CA ASP A 105 -7.01 12.07 -18.36
C ASP A 105 -5.50 12.22 -18.19
N LYS A 106 -4.96 11.81 -17.04
CA LYS A 106 -3.53 11.89 -16.72
C LYS A 106 -2.71 10.74 -17.29
N PHE A 107 -3.35 9.68 -17.79
CA PHE A 107 -2.66 8.48 -18.29
C PHE A 107 -3.05 8.16 -19.74
N SER A 108 -2.22 7.36 -20.40
CA SER A 108 -2.49 6.93 -21.79
C SER A 108 -3.83 6.21 -21.90
N GLU A 109 -4.65 6.64 -22.85
CA GLU A 109 -5.89 5.95 -23.26
C GLU A 109 -5.64 4.87 -24.33
N LYS A 110 -4.40 4.75 -24.82
CA LYS A 110 -4.03 3.72 -25.81
C LYS A 110 -4.04 2.33 -25.19
N LYS A 111 -3.88 1.33 -26.04
CA LYS A 111 -3.75 -0.07 -25.61
C LYS A 111 -2.67 -0.24 -24.53
N GLY A 112 -3.01 -0.91 -23.43
CA GLY A 112 -2.16 -1.04 -22.26
C GLY A 112 -2.13 0.20 -21.36
N GLY A 113 -3.10 1.10 -21.54
CA GLY A 113 -3.35 2.28 -20.70
C GLY A 113 -4.08 1.94 -19.40
N LEU A 114 -4.18 2.92 -18.49
CA LEU A 114 -4.75 2.71 -17.16
C LEU A 114 -6.20 2.19 -17.22
N LYS A 115 -7.02 2.77 -18.10
CA LYS A 115 -8.44 2.40 -18.26
C LYS A 115 -8.62 0.94 -18.69
N GLU A 116 -7.96 0.52 -19.77
CA GLU A 116 -8.04 -0.87 -20.26
C GLU A 116 -7.51 -1.86 -19.22
N LEU A 117 -6.39 -1.53 -18.56
CA LEU A 117 -5.81 -2.38 -17.52
C LEU A 117 -6.77 -2.54 -16.35
N TYR A 118 -7.38 -1.45 -15.90
CA TYR A 118 -8.34 -1.47 -14.80
C TYR A 118 -9.58 -2.29 -15.16
N GLU A 119 -10.16 -2.07 -16.33
CA GLU A 119 -11.31 -2.84 -16.84
C GLU A 119 -11.02 -4.35 -16.97
N LYS A 120 -9.78 -4.72 -17.33
CA LYS A 120 -9.33 -6.13 -17.37
C LYS A 120 -9.15 -6.71 -15.96
N GLY A 121 -8.75 -5.89 -15.00
CA GLY A 121 -8.49 -6.29 -13.62
C GLY A 121 -7.21 -7.11 -13.41
N PRO A 122 -7.00 -7.61 -12.17
CA PRO A 122 -7.90 -7.52 -11.02
C PRO A 122 -7.88 -6.14 -10.34
N HIS A 123 -9.04 -5.59 -9.95
CA HIS A 123 -9.15 -4.21 -9.42
C HIS A 123 -8.37 -3.97 -8.11
N ASN A 124 -8.20 -5.00 -7.27
CA ASN A 124 -7.42 -4.88 -6.03
C ASN A 124 -5.90 -4.75 -6.24
N ALA A 125 -5.43 -4.79 -7.49
CA ALA A 125 -4.03 -4.56 -7.83
C ALA A 125 -3.71 -3.10 -8.20
N PHE A 126 -4.69 -2.19 -8.14
CA PHE A 126 -4.56 -0.82 -8.65
C PHE A 126 -4.45 0.21 -7.52
N PHE A 127 -3.39 1.01 -7.58
CA PHE A 127 -3.05 2.01 -6.57
C PHE A 127 -2.66 3.34 -7.21
N LEU A 128 -2.91 4.44 -6.50
CA LEU A 128 -2.38 5.76 -6.80
C LEU A 128 -1.42 6.16 -5.69
N VAL A 129 -0.24 6.62 -6.05
CA VAL A 129 0.73 7.18 -5.11
C VAL A 129 0.97 8.63 -5.49
N LYS A 130 0.67 9.53 -4.55
CA LYS A 130 1.03 10.93 -4.63
C LYS A 130 2.38 11.12 -3.96
N PHE A 131 3.39 11.55 -4.71
CA PHE A 131 4.70 11.89 -4.19
C PHE A 131 4.85 13.40 -4.01
N TRP A 132 5.51 13.77 -2.92
CA TRP A 132 6.16 15.08 -2.77
C TRP A 132 7.66 14.85 -2.94
N ALA A 133 8.16 15.12 -4.14
CA ALA A 133 9.52 14.84 -4.53
C ALA A 133 10.49 15.86 -3.94
N ASP A 134 11.59 15.37 -3.39
CA ASP A 134 12.65 16.21 -2.86
C ASP A 134 13.63 16.62 -3.96
N LEU A 135 13.60 17.89 -4.32
CA LEU A 135 14.50 18.49 -5.32
C LEU A 135 15.60 19.36 -4.70
N SER A 136 15.75 19.38 -3.37
CA SER A 136 16.69 20.27 -2.65
C SER A 136 18.16 19.84 -2.74
N SER A 137 18.49 18.91 -3.63
CA SER A 137 19.85 18.41 -3.78
C SER A 137 20.75 19.48 -4.41
N ASP A 138 21.68 19.99 -3.62
CA ASP A 138 22.77 20.90 -4.04
C ASP A 138 23.95 20.16 -4.69
N ILE A 139 23.80 18.87 -5.01
CA ILE A 139 24.85 18.10 -5.68
C ILE A 139 25.15 18.76 -7.02
N GLU A 140 26.38 19.29 -7.15
CA GLU A 140 26.89 19.91 -8.36
C GLU A 140 26.80 18.94 -9.54
N GLU A 141 26.20 19.42 -10.62
CA GLU A 141 26.07 18.68 -11.88
C GLU A 141 27.48 18.53 -12.49
N GLY A 142 28.08 17.35 -12.35
CA GLY A 142 29.46 17.07 -12.79
C GLY A 142 29.66 15.64 -13.27
N SER A 143 30.91 15.28 -13.60
CA SER A 143 31.24 13.90 -13.97
C SER A 143 31.15 12.98 -12.74
N GLY A 144 30.51 11.80 -12.90
CA GLY A 144 30.38 10.81 -11.81
C GLY A 144 29.02 10.79 -11.10
N VAL A 145 28.00 11.43 -11.67
CA VAL A 145 26.63 11.43 -11.16
C VAL A 145 25.80 10.31 -11.81
N PHE A 146 25.07 9.54 -10.99
CA PHE A 146 24.22 8.42 -11.42
C PHE A 146 22.77 8.64 -11.00
N TYR A 147 21.85 8.63 -11.98
CA TYR A 147 20.41 8.67 -11.73
C TYR A 147 19.83 7.27 -11.83
N GLY A 148 19.23 6.79 -10.75
CA GLY A 148 18.76 5.41 -10.65
C GLY A 148 17.36 5.28 -10.06
N VAL A 149 16.70 4.18 -10.41
CA VAL A 149 15.49 3.70 -9.77
C VAL A 149 15.79 2.32 -9.19
N SER A 150 15.31 2.04 -7.98
CA SER A 150 15.30 0.69 -7.42
C SER A 150 13.90 0.35 -6.94
N SER A 151 13.50 -0.89 -7.18
CA SER A 151 12.22 -1.40 -6.68
C SER A 151 12.36 -2.84 -6.24
N GLN A 152 11.66 -3.17 -5.16
CA GLN A 152 11.64 -4.51 -4.61
C GLN A 152 10.21 -4.95 -4.39
N TYR A 153 9.92 -6.19 -4.76
CA TYR A 153 8.62 -6.81 -4.61
C TYR A 153 8.73 -8.14 -3.87
N SER A 154 7.66 -8.51 -3.17
CA SER A 154 7.49 -9.84 -2.59
C SER A 154 6.25 -10.49 -3.18
N GLY A 155 6.37 -11.74 -3.61
CA GLY A 155 5.30 -12.53 -4.17
C GLY A 155 5.14 -13.89 -3.50
N THR A 156 4.02 -14.54 -3.80
CA THR A 156 3.66 -15.87 -3.27
C THR A 156 4.05 -17.02 -4.18
N GLU A 157 4.41 -16.73 -5.44
CA GLU A 157 4.63 -17.73 -6.48
C GLU A 157 6.02 -17.57 -7.12
N ASN A 158 6.59 -18.69 -7.57
CA ASN A 158 7.82 -18.71 -8.37
C ASN A 158 7.49 -18.40 -9.82
N ILE A 159 7.36 -17.12 -10.16
CA ILE A 159 7.03 -16.65 -11.50
C ILE A 159 8.13 -15.76 -12.04
N THR A 160 8.08 -15.48 -13.34
CA THR A 160 8.86 -14.38 -13.95
C THR A 160 7.93 -13.17 -14.11
N ILE A 161 8.36 -12.00 -13.63
CA ILE A 161 7.58 -10.77 -13.75
C ILE A 161 8.15 -9.86 -14.84
N SER A 162 7.27 -9.13 -15.50
CA SER A 162 7.60 -8.03 -16.40
C SER A 162 7.16 -6.73 -15.75
N VAL A 163 8.10 -5.80 -15.55
CA VAL A 163 7.86 -4.48 -14.96
C VAL A 163 7.92 -3.44 -16.07
N SER A 164 6.76 -2.94 -16.49
CA SER A 164 6.64 -1.84 -17.45
C SER A 164 6.47 -0.52 -16.70
N THR A 165 7.38 0.43 -16.92
CA THR A 165 7.32 1.78 -16.37
C THR A 165 7.12 2.77 -17.53
N LYS A 166 5.92 3.34 -17.62
CA LYS A 166 5.49 4.27 -18.66
C LYS A 166 5.48 5.68 -18.12
N VAL A 167 6.25 6.57 -18.74
CA VAL A 167 6.24 7.99 -18.41
C VAL A 167 5.26 8.70 -19.34
N CYS A 168 4.33 9.45 -18.76
CA CYS A 168 3.29 10.18 -19.47
C CYS A 168 3.44 11.69 -19.29
N SER A 169 3.15 12.43 -20.36
CA SER A 169 3.04 13.88 -20.37
C SER A 169 1.72 14.27 -21.04
N PHE A 170 0.89 15.06 -20.36
CA PHE A 170 -0.46 15.44 -20.84
C PHE A 170 -1.30 14.21 -21.25
N GLY A 171 -1.29 13.17 -20.41
CA GLY A 171 -2.01 11.92 -20.68
C GLY A 171 -1.44 11.07 -21.83
N LYS A 172 -0.30 11.43 -22.41
CA LYS A 172 0.31 10.68 -23.52
C LYS A 172 1.59 10.00 -23.07
N GLN A 173 1.72 8.71 -23.38
CA GLN A 173 2.97 7.97 -23.17
C GLN A 173 4.10 8.58 -24.03
N VAL A 174 5.17 8.98 -23.37
CA VAL A 174 6.38 9.57 -24.00
C VAL A 174 7.48 8.53 -24.12
N VAL A 175 7.69 7.75 -23.05
CA VAL A 175 8.69 6.68 -23.01
C VAL A 175 8.17 5.53 -22.15
N GLU A 176 8.61 4.32 -22.47
CA GLU A 176 8.34 3.12 -21.70
C GLU A 176 9.63 2.34 -21.52
N LYS A 177 9.88 1.89 -20.30
CA LYS A 177 10.96 0.97 -19.97
C LYS A 177 10.35 -0.34 -19.49
N VAL A 178 10.75 -1.45 -20.09
CA VAL A 178 10.30 -2.79 -19.69
C VAL A 178 11.49 -3.58 -19.16
N GLU A 179 11.37 -4.08 -17.94
CA GLU A 179 12.37 -4.88 -17.25
C GLU A 179 11.80 -6.25 -16.91
N THR A 180 12.61 -7.30 -16.99
CA THR A 180 12.19 -8.66 -16.67
C THR A 180 12.96 -9.14 -15.46
N GLU A 181 12.23 -9.53 -14.41
CA GLU A 181 12.82 -9.99 -13.15
C GLU A 181 12.38 -11.42 -12.82
N TYR A 182 13.32 -12.16 -12.23
CA TYR A 182 13.12 -13.54 -11.82
C TYR A 182 12.95 -13.60 -10.29
N ALA A 183 12.15 -14.56 -9.85
CA ALA A 183 11.93 -14.77 -8.43
C ALA A 183 13.18 -15.33 -7.75
N HIS A 184 13.56 -14.75 -6.60
CA HIS A 184 14.55 -15.27 -5.69
C HIS A 184 13.89 -15.70 -4.38
N MET A 185 14.13 -16.93 -3.93
CA MET A 185 13.57 -17.42 -2.66
C MET A 185 14.38 -16.87 -1.48
N GLU A 186 13.75 -16.05 -0.64
CA GLU A 186 14.34 -15.50 0.58
C GLU A 186 13.33 -15.54 1.73
N GLY A 187 13.70 -16.14 2.86
CA GLY A 187 12.82 -16.18 4.04
C GLY A 187 11.45 -16.85 3.81
N GLY A 188 11.38 -17.82 2.89
CA GLY A 188 10.15 -18.53 2.54
C GLY A 188 9.19 -17.73 1.65
N LYS A 189 9.64 -16.58 1.09
CA LYS A 189 8.88 -15.79 0.12
C LYS A 189 9.71 -15.61 -1.15
N TYR A 190 9.03 -15.36 -2.26
CA TYR A 190 9.69 -14.99 -3.52
C TYR A 190 9.89 -13.48 -3.54
N VAL A 191 11.11 -13.05 -3.85
CA VAL A 191 11.53 -11.65 -3.88
C VAL A 191 12.04 -11.31 -5.27
N PHE A 192 11.64 -10.14 -5.77
CA PHE A 192 12.05 -9.60 -7.06
C PHE A 192 12.73 -8.26 -6.82
N ARG A 193 13.90 -8.01 -7.43
CA ARG A 193 14.71 -6.82 -7.16
C ARG A 193 15.22 -6.19 -8.45
N ILE A 194 14.65 -5.05 -8.81
CA ILE A 194 15.26 -4.14 -9.78
C ILE A 194 16.21 -3.24 -8.99
N HIS A 195 17.52 -3.46 -9.15
CA HIS A 195 18.54 -2.71 -8.41
C HIS A 195 19.29 -1.76 -9.32
N ARG A 196 19.38 -0.48 -8.91
CA ARG A 196 20.10 0.59 -9.63
C ARG A 196 19.80 0.62 -11.13
N SER A 197 18.52 0.52 -11.48
CA SER A 197 18.08 0.63 -12.86
C SER A 197 18.30 2.07 -13.34
N PRO A 198 19.09 2.30 -14.40
CA PRO A 198 19.42 3.65 -14.84
C PRO A 198 18.17 4.37 -15.37
N MET A 199 18.00 5.63 -14.96
CA MET A 199 16.99 6.50 -15.56
C MET A 199 17.33 6.76 -17.04
N CYS A 200 16.31 6.89 -17.88
CA CYS A 200 16.52 7.27 -19.27
C CYS A 200 16.87 8.76 -19.37
N GLU A 201 17.50 9.14 -20.49
CA GLU A 201 17.93 10.52 -20.75
C GLU A 201 16.77 11.53 -20.63
N TYR A 202 15.56 11.14 -21.09
CA TYR A 202 14.36 11.97 -20.95
C TYR A 202 14.08 12.33 -19.48
N MET A 203 14.15 11.36 -18.57
CA MET A 203 13.90 11.56 -17.15
C MET A 203 14.96 12.42 -16.49
N ILE A 204 16.23 12.20 -16.85
CA ILE A 204 17.35 13.00 -16.32
C ILE A 204 17.19 14.45 -16.75
N ASN A 205 16.99 14.70 -18.05
CA ASN A 205 16.75 16.03 -18.59
C ASN A 205 15.50 16.70 -18.01
N PHE A 206 14.45 15.91 -17.72
CA PHE A 206 13.24 16.42 -17.07
C PHE A 206 13.54 16.93 -15.66
N ILE A 207 14.24 16.13 -14.84
CA ILE A 207 14.65 16.54 -13.48
C ILE A 207 15.52 17.79 -13.54
N HIS A 208 16.50 17.84 -14.45
CA HIS A 208 17.34 19.03 -14.64
C HIS A 208 16.51 20.28 -14.95
N LYS A 209 15.65 20.23 -15.97
CA LYS A 209 14.80 21.38 -16.33
C LYS A 209 13.87 21.79 -15.20
N LEU A 210 13.33 20.83 -14.46
CA LEU A 210 12.44 21.08 -13.33
C LEU A 210 13.18 21.80 -12.20
N LYS A 211 14.40 21.38 -11.84
CA LYS A 211 15.24 22.01 -10.82
C LYS A 211 15.64 23.45 -11.17
N HIS A 212 15.73 23.80 -12.45
CA HIS A 212 16.10 25.13 -12.91
C HIS A 212 14.93 26.14 -12.92
N LEU A 213 13.70 25.70 -12.63
CA LEU A 213 12.58 26.63 -12.50
C LEU A 213 12.76 27.49 -11.24
N PRO A 214 12.49 28.81 -11.33
CA PRO A 214 12.80 29.74 -10.24
C PRO A 214 11.90 29.54 -9.02
N GLU A 215 10.68 29.02 -9.22
CA GLU A 215 9.67 28.94 -8.17
C GLU A 215 8.97 27.57 -8.12
N LYS A 216 8.68 27.09 -6.90
CA LYS A 216 8.03 25.78 -6.68
C LYS A 216 6.67 25.65 -7.36
N TYR A 217 5.90 26.75 -7.45
CA TYR A 217 4.60 26.71 -8.12
C TYR A 217 4.75 26.42 -9.62
N MET A 218 5.82 26.91 -10.27
CA MET A 218 6.11 26.61 -11.67
C MET A 218 6.46 25.13 -11.84
N MET A 219 7.25 24.58 -10.90
CA MET A 219 7.56 23.15 -10.87
C MET A 219 6.28 22.31 -10.75
N ASN A 220 5.40 22.66 -9.81
CA ASN A 220 4.12 21.96 -9.62
C ASN A 220 3.20 22.07 -10.85
N SER A 221 3.19 23.21 -11.55
CA SER A 221 2.43 23.36 -12.80
C SER A 221 2.94 22.43 -13.91
N VAL A 222 4.26 22.20 -13.98
CA VAL A 222 4.83 21.19 -14.89
C VAL A 222 4.48 19.77 -14.44
N LEU A 223 4.58 19.49 -13.13
CA LEU A 223 4.30 18.17 -12.57
C LEU A 223 2.83 17.76 -12.65
N GLU A 224 1.89 18.70 -12.72
CA GLU A 224 0.45 18.44 -12.83
C GLU A 224 0.09 17.53 -14.02
N ASN A 225 0.86 17.65 -15.11
CA ASN A 225 0.67 16.87 -16.33
C ASN A 225 1.75 15.81 -16.54
N PHE A 226 2.60 15.58 -15.53
CA PHE A 226 3.65 14.57 -15.54
C PHE A 226 3.26 13.41 -14.62
N THR A 227 3.09 12.23 -15.20
CA THR A 227 2.72 11.03 -14.44
C THR A 227 3.54 9.83 -14.88
N ILE A 228 3.63 8.83 -14.00
CA ILE A 228 4.28 7.56 -14.32
C ILE A 228 3.31 6.44 -14.00
N LEU A 229 3.11 5.52 -14.94
CA LEU A 229 2.32 4.31 -14.73
C LEU A 229 3.27 3.11 -14.68
N GLN A 230 3.33 2.45 -13.54
CA GLN A 230 4.09 1.21 -13.37
C GLN A 230 3.14 0.01 -13.36
N VAL A 231 3.36 -0.92 -14.28
CA VAL A 231 2.56 -2.13 -14.44
C VAL A 231 3.47 -3.33 -14.28
N VAL A 232 3.22 -4.12 -13.24
CA VAL A 232 3.88 -5.40 -13.02
C VAL A 232 2.95 -6.51 -13.46
N SER A 233 3.38 -7.34 -14.40
CA SER A 233 2.61 -8.45 -14.93
C SER A 233 3.38 -9.77 -14.85
N ASN A 234 2.65 -10.88 -14.80
CA ASN A 234 3.24 -12.18 -15.03
C ASN A 234 3.65 -12.29 -16.50
N ARG A 235 4.93 -12.59 -16.77
CA ARG A 235 5.48 -12.62 -18.12
C ARG A 235 4.83 -13.68 -19.01
N GLU A 236 4.42 -14.81 -18.43
CA GLU A 236 3.84 -15.93 -19.17
C GLU A 236 2.33 -15.74 -19.40
N THR A 237 1.59 -15.41 -18.34
CA THR A 237 0.12 -15.34 -18.39
C THR A 237 -0.41 -13.96 -18.81
N GLN A 238 0.45 -12.93 -18.82
CA GLN A 238 0.06 -11.53 -19.05
C GLN A 238 -1.01 -11.01 -18.07
N GLU A 239 -1.11 -11.64 -16.90
CA GLU A 239 -1.94 -11.22 -15.78
C GLU A 239 -1.31 -10.01 -15.09
N THR A 240 -2.12 -8.99 -14.79
CA THR A 240 -1.68 -7.83 -14.00
C THR A 240 -1.54 -8.25 -12.53
N LEU A 241 -0.33 -8.12 -11.99
CA LEU A 241 -0.03 -8.43 -10.59
C LEU A 241 -0.10 -7.18 -9.71
N LEU A 242 0.32 -6.03 -10.26
CA LEU A 242 0.31 -4.74 -9.57
C LEU A 242 0.29 -3.62 -10.62
N CYS A 243 -0.49 -2.57 -10.37
CA CYS A 243 -0.55 -1.38 -11.20
C CYS A 243 -0.52 -0.15 -10.29
N ILE A 244 0.49 0.69 -10.46
CA ILE A 244 0.72 1.85 -9.62
C ILE A 244 0.80 3.09 -10.50
N ALA A 245 -0.17 3.99 -10.30
CA ALA A 245 -0.19 5.32 -10.87
C ALA A 245 0.60 6.26 -9.94
N PHE A 246 1.59 6.98 -10.47
CA PHE A 246 2.38 7.97 -9.75
C PHE A 246 2.02 9.38 -10.22
N VAL A 247 1.69 10.24 -9.27
CA VAL A 247 1.50 11.69 -9.46
C VAL A 247 2.44 12.44 -8.52
N PHE A 248 2.84 13.65 -8.89
CA PHE A 248 3.96 14.33 -8.26
C PHE A 248 3.65 15.79 -7.92
N GLU A 249 4.17 16.22 -6.79
CA GLU A 249 4.37 17.61 -6.39
C GLU A 249 5.80 17.77 -5.86
N VAL A 250 6.29 18.99 -5.74
CA VAL A 250 7.57 19.27 -5.09
C VAL A 250 7.39 19.36 -3.58
N SER A 251 8.29 18.75 -2.82
CA SER A 251 8.26 18.79 -1.37
C SER A 251 8.50 20.19 -0.80
N THR A 252 7.92 20.43 0.37
CA THR A 252 8.34 21.53 1.24
C THR A 252 9.67 21.14 1.88
N SER A 253 10.68 22.00 1.77
CA SER A 253 12.09 21.65 1.98
C SER A 253 12.43 21.19 3.40
N GLU A 254 11.50 21.33 4.35
CA GLU A 254 11.70 20.92 5.75
C GLU A 254 11.55 19.41 5.96
N HIS A 255 10.83 18.69 5.09
CA HIS A 255 10.39 17.33 5.37
C HIS A 255 10.99 16.25 4.45
N GLY A 256 11.91 16.61 3.54
CA GLY A 256 12.45 15.69 2.54
C GLY A 256 11.36 15.09 1.64
N ALA A 257 11.60 13.93 1.04
CA ALA A 257 10.61 13.29 0.19
C ALA A 257 9.48 12.65 1.00
N GLN A 258 8.21 12.88 0.60
CA GLN A 258 7.03 12.29 1.22
C GLN A 258 6.15 11.59 0.19
N TYR A 259 5.24 10.74 0.64
CA TYR A 259 4.26 10.10 -0.23
C TYR A 259 2.96 9.79 0.51
N HIS A 260 1.87 9.66 -0.25
CA HIS A 260 0.59 9.15 0.22
C HIS A 260 0.03 8.14 -0.77
N VAL A 261 -0.63 7.09 -0.28
CA VAL A 261 -1.10 5.97 -1.09
C VAL A 261 -2.62 5.89 -1.02
N TYR A 262 -3.24 5.75 -2.18
CA TYR A 262 -4.67 5.50 -2.35
C TYR A 262 -4.89 4.17 -3.07
N ARG A 263 -5.99 3.52 -2.77
CA ARG A 263 -6.52 2.41 -3.57
C ARG A 263 -7.41 2.99 -4.69
N LEU A 264 -7.25 2.47 -5.90
CA LEU A 264 -8.11 2.86 -7.01
C LEU A 264 -9.40 2.02 -6.98
N VAL A 265 -10.54 2.70 -7.02
CA VAL A 265 -11.87 2.11 -7.06
C VAL A 265 -12.66 2.68 -8.23
N ASN A 266 -13.78 2.08 -8.57
CA ASN A 266 -14.72 2.60 -9.57
C ASN A 266 -16.10 2.63 -8.91
N ASP A 267 -16.32 3.66 -8.11
CA ASP A 267 -17.53 3.90 -7.32
C ASP A 267 -18.48 4.88 -8.03
#